data_AF-A0A3D0KRH3-F1
#
_entry.id   AF-A0A3D0KRH3-F1
#
_cell.length_a   1.000
_cell.length_b   1.000
_cell.length_c   1.000
_cell.angle_alpha   90.00
_cell.angle_beta   90.00
_cell.angle_gamma   90.00
#
_symmetry.space_group_name_H-M   'P 1'
#
loop_
_entity.id
_entity.type
_entity.pdbx_description
1 polymer ?
#
loop_
_entity_poly.entity_id
_entity_poly.type
_entity_poly.pdbx_seq_one_letter_code
_entity_poly.pdbx_strand_id
1 'polypeptide(L)'
;MSPPITRTSSWNSRDYSRIIDVRAPSEFADDHVPGAINLPVLDDAERAEIGTLYKQVGAFEAKRRGAALVARNISRHLDTELSDAPRDFRPLVYCWRGGQRSGAMARILSEIGWKVTVIEGGYKA
;
A
#
# COMPACT_ATOMS: atom_id res chain seq x y z
N MET A 1 -9.30 -12.36 15.96
CA MET A 1 -9.81 -12.21 14.57
C MET A 1 -9.37 -10.85 14.08
N SER A 2 -8.77 -10.80 12.89
CA SER A 2 -8.19 -9.59 12.29
C SER A 2 -9.29 -8.56 11.98
N PRO A 3 -9.11 -7.25 12.28
CA PRO A 3 -10.13 -6.25 12.02
C PRO A 3 -10.48 -6.17 10.53
N PRO A 4 -11.76 -6.01 10.16
CA PRO A 4 -12.13 -5.89 8.76
C PRO A 4 -11.47 -4.66 8.12
N ILE A 5 -10.95 -4.83 6.91
CA ILE A 5 -10.42 -3.72 6.11
C ILE A 5 -11.59 -2.87 5.65
N THR A 6 -11.61 -1.61 6.05
CA THR A 6 -12.63 -0.65 5.61
C THR A 6 -12.24 -0.09 4.24
N ARG A 7 -13.20 0.08 3.34
CA ARG A 7 -13.01 0.81 2.08
C ARG A 7 -13.89 2.04 2.09
N THR A 8 -13.37 3.18 1.65
CA THR A 8 -14.14 4.43 1.64
C THR A 8 -13.79 5.33 0.46
N SER A 9 -14.79 6.01 -0.06
CA SER A 9 -14.65 7.13 -1.00
C SER A 9 -14.69 8.50 -0.31
N SER A 10 -15.11 8.55 0.96
CA SER A 10 -15.18 9.77 1.76
C SER A 10 -14.36 9.63 3.04
N TRP A 11 -13.41 10.53 3.26
CA TRP A 11 -12.47 10.46 4.38
C TRP A 11 -11.97 11.85 4.77
N ASN A 12 -11.63 12.02 6.04
CA ASN A 12 -10.93 13.20 6.55
C ASN A 12 -9.55 12.77 7.05
N SER A 13 -8.50 13.54 6.73
CA SER A 13 -7.13 13.23 7.15
C SER A 13 -6.97 13.12 8.67
N ARG A 14 -7.80 13.84 9.44
CA ARG A 14 -7.78 13.86 10.92
C ARG A 14 -8.32 12.58 11.56
N ASP A 15 -9.02 11.73 10.83
CA ASP A 15 -9.61 10.49 11.35
C ASP A 15 -8.59 9.34 11.44
N TYR A 16 -7.38 9.55 10.92
CA TYR A 16 -6.36 8.54 10.70
C TYR A 16 -5.04 8.92 11.36
N SER A 17 -4.35 7.92 11.91
CA SER A 17 -3.03 8.12 12.52
C SER A 17 -1.98 8.52 11.49
N ARG A 18 -2.08 7.96 10.27
CA ARG A 18 -1.22 8.25 9.12
C ARG A 18 -1.97 8.00 7.82
N ILE A 19 -1.61 8.76 6.78
CA ILE A 19 -1.98 8.49 5.40
C ILE A 19 -0.75 7.86 4.71
N ILE A 20 -0.93 6.70 4.10
CA ILE A 20 0.16 5.89 3.53
C ILE A 20 -0.09 5.70 2.03
N ASP A 21 0.79 6.29 1.23
CA ASP A 21 0.89 6.02 -0.19
C ASP A 21 1.82 4.83 -0.43
N VAL A 22 1.28 3.74 -0.99
CA VAL A 22 2.07 2.54 -1.30
C VAL A 22 2.54 2.47 -2.76
N ARG A 23 2.37 3.53 -3.53
CA ARG A 23 2.90 3.63 -4.90
C ARG A 23 4.42 3.77 -4.88
N ALA A 24 5.03 3.58 -6.05
CA ALA A 24 6.47 3.74 -6.18
C ALA A 24 6.91 5.20 -5.90
N PRO A 25 8.17 5.43 -5.49
CA PRO A 25 8.65 6.76 -5.13
C PRO A 25 8.44 7.81 -6.22
N SER A 26 8.63 7.47 -7.50
CA SER A 26 8.37 8.43 -8.58
C SER A 26 6.90 8.83 -8.65
N GLU A 27 5.97 7.88 -8.49
CA GLU A 27 4.53 8.15 -8.50
C GLU A 27 4.10 9.06 -7.35
N PHE A 28 4.77 8.98 -6.20
CA PHE A 28 4.53 9.84 -5.03
C PHE A 28 5.15 11.24 -5.19
N ALA A 29 6.35 11.31 -5.74
CA ALA A 29 7.05 12.57 -5.99
C ALA A 29 6.33 13.43 -7.04
N ASP A 30 5.71 12.80 -8.03
CA ASP A 30 4.92 13.49 -9.06
C ASP A 30 3.71 14.22 -8.44
N ASP A 31 2.93 13.52 -7.62
CA ASP A 31 1.80 14.08 -6.87
C ASP A 31 1.29 13.08 -5.83
N HIS A 32 0.75 13.54 -4.71
CA HIS A 32 0.25 12.67 -3.64
C HIS A 32 -0.78 13.37 -2.75
N VAL A 33 -1.51 12.56 -1.96
CA VAL A 33 -2.45 13.08 -0.98
C VAL A 33 -1.71 13.94 0.06
N PRO A 34 -2.15 15.18 0.34
CA PRO A 34 -1.48 16.04 1.32
C PRO A 34 -1.31 15.37 2.69
N GLY A 35 -0.09 15.39 3.21
CA GLY A 35 0.28 14.79 4.50
C GLY A 35 0.49 13.27 4.45
N ALA A 36 0.44 12.64 3.27
CA ALA A 36 0.80 11.25 3.11
C ALA A 36 2.31 11.02 3.26
N ILE A 37 2.68 9.87 3.82
CA ILE A 37 4.03 9.32 3.73
C ILE A 37 4.08 8.25 2.64
N ASN A 38 5.24 8.07 2.02
CA ASN A 38 5.42 7.02 1.02
C ASN A 38 6.04 5.76 1.64
N LEU A 39 5.28 4.66 1.65
CA LEU A 39 5.75 3.32 2.02
C LEU A 39 5.54 2.38 0.82
N PRO A 40 6.41 2.45 -0.20
CA PRO A 40 6.20 1.76 -1.48
C PRO A 40 6.16 0.25 -1.30
N VAL A 41 5.17 -0.42 -1.88
CA VAL A 41 5.17 -1.90 -1.97
C VAL A 41 6.02 -2.41 -3.13
N LEU A 42 6.35 -1.53 -4.08
CA LEU A 42 7.35 -1.74 -5.14
C LEU A 42 8.08 -0.42 -5.34
N ASP A 43 9.41 -0.46 -5.44
CA ASP A 43 10.18 0.70 -5.90
C ASP A 43 10.00 0.92 -7.42
N ASP A 44 10.63 1.97 -7.97
CA ASP A 44 10.49 2.32 -9.39
C ASP A 44 11.05 1.24 -10.33
N ALA A 45 12.15 0.61 -9.96
CA ALA A 45 12.79 -0.43 -10.75
C ALA A 45 11.98 -1.74 -10.70
N GLU A 46 11.55 -2.15 -9.50
CA GLU A 46 10.67 -3.29 -9.28
C GLU A 46 9.33 -3.10 -10.00
N ARG A 47 8.75 -1.90 -9.96
CA ARG A 47 7.51 -1.58 -10.70
C ARG A 47 7.72 -1.72 -12.21
N ALA A 48 8.84 -1.23 -12.74
CA ALA A 48 9.18 -1.37 -14.16
C ALA A 48 9.42 -2.83 -14.56
N GLU A 49 10.12 -3.61 -13.73
CA GLU A 49 10.34 -5.06 -13.89
C GLU A 49 9.00 -5.79 -14.00
N ILE A 50 8.11 -5.59 -13.02
CA ILE A 50 6.80 -6.26 -12.99
C ILE A 50 5.92 -5.83 -14.18
N GLY A 51 5.94 -4.54 -14.53
CA GLY A 51 5.22 -4.04 -15.70
C GLY A 51 5.71 -4.67 -17.01
N THR A 52 7.01 -4.88 -17.13
CA THR A 52 7.64 -5.55 -18.28
C THR A 52 7.28 -7.02 -18.33
N LEU A 53 7.44 -7.73 -17.19
CA LEU A 53 7.11 -9.15 -17.06
C LEU A 53 5.64 -9.43 -17.39
N TYR A 54 4.73 -8.53 -16.97
CA TYR A 54 3.30 -8.64 -17.26
C TYR A 54 3.01 -8.58 -18.76
N LYS A 55 3.69 -7.67 -19.48
CA LYS A 55 3.51 -7.47 -20.92
C LYS A 55 4.18 -8.56 -21.74
N GLN A 56 5.39 -8.98 -21.35
CA GLN A 56 6.23 -9.86 -22.16
C GLN A 56 6.01 -11.35 -21.89
N VAL A 57 5.73 -11.75 -20.66
CA VAL A 57 5.61 -13.16 -20.27
C VAL A 57 4.16 -13.49 -19.90
N GLY A 58 3.53 -12.63 -19.10
CA GLY A 58 2.11 -12.74 -18.82
C GLY A 58 1.74 -12.45 -17.36
N ALA A 59 0.43 -12.38 -17.13
CA ALA A 59 -0.13 -11.90 -15.88
C ALA A 59 0.21 -12.78 -14.66
N PHE A 60 0.27 -14.11 -14.83
CA PHE A 60 0.56 -15.02 -13.72
C PHE A 60 1.99 -14.84 -13.19
N GLU A 61 2.99 -14.86 -14.09
CA GLU A 61 4.39 -14.70 -13.72
C GLU A 61 4.68 -13.35 -13.08
N ALA A 62 4.11 -12.27 -13.64
CA ALA A 62 4.20 -10.94 -13.06
C ALA A 62 3.58 -10.85 -11.67
N LYS A 63 2.41 -11.48 -11.45
CA LYS A 63 1.77 -11.51 -10.13
C LYS A 63 2.57 -12.34 -9.13
N ARG A 64 3.11 -13.48 -9.54
CA ARG A 64 3.94 -14.34 -8.68
C ARG A 64 5.20 -13.62 -8.22
N ARG A 65 5.94 -13.03 -9.17
CA ARG A 65 7.14 -12.24 -8.87
C ARG A 65 6.81 -11.00 -8.04
N GLY A 66 5.77 -10.27 -8.42
CA GLY A 66 5.30 -9.08 -7.72
C GLY A 66 4.87 -9.36 -6.29
N ALA A 67 4.18 -10.47 -6.02
CA ALA A 67 3.78 -10.85 -4.67
C ALA A 67 4.98 -11.05 -3.73
N ALA A 68 6.06 -11.67 -4.22
CA ALA A 68 7.28 -11.86 -3.43
C ALA A 68 7.95 -10.52 -3.09
N LEU A 69 8.05 -9.60 -4.06
CA LEU A 69 8.61 -8.27 -3.86
C LEU A 69 7.76 -7.44 -2.88
N VAL A 70 6.45 -7.42 -3.09
CA VAL A 70 5.48 -6.73 -2.22
C VAL A 70 5.58 -7.23 -0.79
N ALA A 71 5.60 -8.55 -0.57
CA ALA A 71 5.72 -9.11 0.77
C ALA A 71 7.03 -8.69 1.46
N ARG A 72 8.15 -8.75 0.74
CA ARG A 72 9.47 -8.33 1.26
C ARG A 72 9.48 -6.84 1.63
N ASN A 73 8.89 -6.00 0.79
CA ASN A 73 8.87 -4.56 1.02
C ASN A 73 7.94 -4.19 2.19
N ILE A 74 6.79 -4.86 2.32
CA ILE A 74 5.93 -4.67 3.49
C ILE A 74 6.66 -5.10 4.77
N SER A 75 7.38 -6.23 4.75
CA SER A 75 8.21 -6.66 5.89
C SER A 75 9.21 -5.58 6.29
N ARG A 76 9.91 -4.98 5.31
CA ARG A 76 10.87 -3.91 5.59
C ARG A 76 10.21 -2.74 6.32
N HIS A 77 9.06 -2.26 5.84
CA HIS A 77 8.33 -1.15 6.47
C HIS A 77 7.88 -1.49 7.89
N LEU A 78 7.53 -2.75 8.16
CA LEU A 78 7.20 -3.22 9.51
C LEU A 78 8.42 -3.19 10.44
N ASP A 79 9.60 -3.57 9.93
CA ASP A 79 10.85 -3.55 10.68
C ASP A 79 11.44 -2.13 10.85
N THR A 80 10.91 -1.14 10.13
CA THR A 80 11.45 0.24 10.09
C THR A 80 10.37 1.29 10.35
N GLU A 81 9.75 1.93 9.36
CA GLU A 81 8.88 3.10 9.58
C GLU A 81 7.63 2.83 10.43
N LEU A 82 7.24 1.55 10.56
CA LEU A 82 6.11 1.08 11.35
C LEU A 82 6.52 0.30 12.62
N SER A 83 7.82 0.19 12.94
CA SER A 83 8.32 -0.61 14.07
C SER A 83 7.71 -0.17 15.41
N ASP A 84 7.51 1.14 15.57
CA ASP A 84 7.03 1.76 16.81
C ASP A 84 5.54 2.16 16.73
N ALA A 85 4.81 1.68 15.71
CA ALA A 85 3.40 2.00 15.56
C ALA A 85 2.58 1.38 16.71
N PRO A 86 1.78 2.17 17.45
CA PRO A 86 1.06 1.68 18.62
C PRO A 86 -0.09 0.73 18.24
N ARG A 87 -0.64 0.03 19.22
CA ARG A 87 -1.74 -0.93 18.99
C ARG A 87 -3.01 -0.31 18.40
N ASP A 88 -3.28 0.95 18.70
CA ASP A 88 -4.43 1.70 18.20
C ASP A 88 -4.16 2.43 16.87
N PHE A 89 -3.01 2.15 16.24
CA PHE A 89 -2.67 2.69 14.93
C PHE A 89 -3.76 2.40 13.89
N ARG A 90 -4.19 3.46 13.20
CA ARG A 90 -5.29 3.43 12.25
C ARG A 90 -4.89 4.12 10.94
N PRO A 91 -4.22 3.41 10.02
CA PRO A 91 -3.75 4.01 8.77
C PRO A 91 -4.87 4.10 7.71
N LEU A 92 -4.80 5.17 6.91
CA LEU A 92 -5.47 5.27 5.62
C LEU A 92 -4.46 4.93 4.52
N VAL A 93 -4.71 3.86 3.77
CA VAL A 93 -3.77 3.32 2.77
C VAL A 93 -4.34 3.50 1.37
N TYR A 94 -3.52 3.94 0.42
CA TYR A 94 -3.95 4.00 -0.97
C TYR A 94 -2.84 3.65 -1.96
N CYS A 95 -3.27 3.27 -3.16
CA CYS A 95 -2.40 3.16 -4.32
C CYS A 95 -3.11 3.84 -5.50
N TRP A 96 -2.59 3.71 -6.72
CA TRP A 96 -3.15 4.39 -7.89
C TRP A 96 -4.65 4.14 -8.14
N ARG A 97 -5.15 2.93 -7.87
CA ARG A 97 -6.55 2.51 -8.16
C ARG A 97 -7.26 1.80 -7.00
N GLY A 98 -6.72 1.87 -5.77
CA GLY A 98 -7.29 1.15 -4.62
C GLY A 98 -7.32 -0.38 -4.78
N GLY A 99 -6.44 -0.92 -5.65
CA GLY A 99 -6.40 -2.32 -6.07
C GLY A 99 -5.43 -3.19 -5.27
N GLN A 100 -4.70 -4.07 -5.97
CA GLN A 100 -3.88 -5.11 -5.33
C GLN A 100 -2.77 -4.58 -4.42
N ARG A 101 -2.13 -3.44 -4.77
CA ARG A 101 -1.01 -2.87 -4.00
C ARG A 101 -1.44 -2.44 -2.59
N SER A 102 -2.43 -1.55 -2.49
CA SER A 102 -2.96 -1.13 -1.18
C SER A 102 -3.70 -2.25 -0.47
N GLY A 103 -4.33 -3.17 -1.19
CA GLY A 103 -4.96 -4.36 -0.62
C GLY A 103 -3.98 -5.30 0.06
N ALA A 104 -2.79 -5.51 -0.52
CA ALA A 104 -1.75 -6.37 0.09
C ALA A 104 -1.21 -5.78 1.39
N MET A 105 -0.86 -4.48 1.38
CA MET A 105 -0.45 -3.74 2.58
C MET A 105 -1.55 -3.82 3.65
N ALA A 106 -2.79 -3.45 3.29
CA ALA A 106 -3.90 -3.44 4.24
C ALA A 106 -4.19 -4.81 4.85
N ARG A 107 -4.01 -5.89 4.08
CA ARG A 107 -4.17 -7.25 4.60
C ARG A 107 -3.15 -7.55 5.68
N ILE A 108 -1.86 -7.34 5.44
CA ILE A 108 -0.83 -7.61 6.45
C ILE A 108 -1.04 -6.75 7.70
N LEU A 109 -1.32 -5.46 7.53
CA LEU A 109 -1.58 -4.54 8.65
C LEU A 109 -2.83 -4.95 9.47
N SER A 110 -3.88 -5.43 8.81
CA SER A 110 -5.08 -5.98 9.48
C SER A 110 -4.76 -7.27 10.26
N GLU A 111 -3.97 -8.19 9.69
CA GLU A 111 -3.57 -9.44 10.38
C GLU A 111 -2.76 -9.16 11.66
N ILE A 112 -2.01 -8.06 11.72
CA ILE A 112 -1.31 -7.59 12.93
C ILE A 112 -2.28 -7.09 14.00
N GLY A 113 -3.47 -6.62 13.59
CA GLY A 113 -4.53 -6.13 14.49
C GLY A 113 -4.84 -4.64 14.34
N TRP A 114 -4.22 -3.93 13.39
CA TRP A 114 -4.50 -2.52 13.13
C TRP A 114 -5.79 -2.31 12.35
N LYS A 115 -6.47 -1.19 12.61
CA LYS A 115 -7.69 -0.81 11.90
C LYS A 115 -7.31 -0.08 10.62
N VAL A 116 -7.38 -0.77 9.48
CA VAL A 116 -6.94 -0.21 8.20
C VAL A 116 -8.13 0.25 7.37
N THR A 117 -8.04 1.46 6.82
CA THR A 117 -8.93 1.92 5.76
C THR A 117 -8.19 2.03 4.45
N VAL A 118 -8.82 1.66 3.34
CA VAL A 118 -8.31 1.82 1.98
C VAL A 118 -9.15 2.84 1.22
N ILE A 119 -8.50 3.80 0.54
CA ILE A 119 -9.21 4.71 -0.38
C ILE A 119 -9.73 3.89 -1.58
N GLU A 120 -11.05 3.86 -1.73
CA GLU A 120 -11.72 3.26 -2.86
C GLU A 120 -11.42 4.06 -4.14
N GLY A 121 -11.12 3.37 -5.25
CA GLY A 121 -10.65 4.02 -6.47
C GLY A 121 -9.22 4.59 -6.40
N GLY A 122 -8.60 4.63 -5.21
CA GLY A 122 -7.20 5.01 -5.02
C GLY A 122 -6.93 6.50 -5.22
N TYR A 123 -5.70 6.83 -5.60
CA TYR A 123 -5.29 8.23 -5.86
C TYR A 123 -6.11 8.91 -6.96
N LYS A 124 -6.68 8.13 -7.88
CA LYS A 124 -7.46 8.64 -9.02
C LYS A 124 -8.93 8.98 -8.70
N ALA A 125 -9.40 8.68 -7.50
CA ALA A 125 -10.80 8.83 -7.10
C ALA A 125 -11.16 10.26 -6.74
#